data_AF-A0A2B7XKT3-F1
#
_entry.id   AF-A0A2B7XKT3-F1
#
_cell.length_a   1.000
_cell.length_b   1.000
_cell.length_c   1.000
_cell.angle_alpha   90.00
_cell.angle_beta   90.00
_cell.angle_gamma   90.00
#
_symmetry.space_group_name_H-M   'P 1'
#
loop_
_entity.id
_entity.type
_entity.pdbx_description
1 polymer ?
#
loop_
_entity_poly.entity_id
_entity_poly.type
_entity_poly.pdbx_seq_one_letter_code
_entity_poly.pdbx_strand_id
1 'polypeptide(L)'
;MKKHDPKLTTKFIAVPGAIIPTNKLATFVGKGTYLMVASRIYMDFLPQALEICQFVPAPPPHVVGQGLDKIQEGLDLQRKGVSRKKIVVTL
;
A
#
# COMPACT_ATOMS: atom_id res chain seq x y z
N MET A 1 -26.76 14.22 -14.48
CA MET A 1 -25.44 13.70 -14.05
C MET A 1 -24.62 13.37 -15.29
N LYS A 2 -23.55 14.12 -15.57
CA LYS A 2 -22.68 13.85 -16.73
C LYS A 2 -21.85 12.61 -16.45
N LYS A 3 -21.84 11.66 -17.39
CA LYS A 3 -21.11 10.39 -17.27
C LYS A 3 -19.61 10.68 -17.14
N HIS A 4 -18.98 10.12 -16.10
CA HIS A 4 -17.54 10.23 -15.87
C HIS A 4 -16.80 9.51 -17.01
N ASP A 5 -16.09 10.27 -17.83
CA ASP A 5 -15.32 9.75 -18.96
C ASP A 5 -13.92 9.33 -18.46
N PRO A 6 -13.59 8.03 -18.47
CA PRO A 6 -12.34 7.51 -17.91
C PRO A 6 -11.08 8.00 -18.65
N LYS A 7 -11.23 8.61 -19.83
CA LYS A 7 -10.12 9.20 -20.59
C LYS A 7 -9.66 10.56 -20.06
N LEU A 8 -10.43 11.21 -19.17
CA LEU A 8 -10.04 12.46 -18.51
C LEU A 8 -9.21 12.24 -17.24
N THR A 9 -9.32 11.07 -16.60
CA THR A 9 -8.57 10.75 -15.37
C THR A 9 -7.10 10.41 -15.68
N THR A 10 -6.79 10.05 -16.92
CA THR A 10 -5.43 9.81 -17.43
C THR A 10 -4.93 11.01 -18.24
N LYS A 11 -5.20 12.23 -17.77
CA LYS A 11 -4.47 13.40 -18.25
C LYS A 11 -3.31 13.66 -17.32
N PHE A 12 -2.17 13.12 -17.74
CA PHE A 12 -0.85 13.73 -17.66
C PHE A 12 -0.75 14.85 -16.62
N ILE A 13 0.04 14.61 -15.56
CA ILE A 13 0.74 15.72 -14.90
C ILE A 13 1.67 16.27 -15.97
N ALA A 14 1.14 17.20 -16.77
CA ALA A 14 1.86 17.88 -17.83
C ALA A 14 2.88 18.80 -17.15
N VAL A 15 4.05 18.24 -16.86
CA VAL A 15 5.28 19.05 -16.83
C VAL A 15 5.66 19.24 -18.30
N PRO A 16 5.89 20.49 -18.76
CA PRO A 16 6.08 20.79 -20.18
C PRO A 16 7.23 19.97 -20.77
N GLY A 17 6.94 19.24 -21.85
CA GLY A 17 7.94 18.94 -22.89
C GLY A 17 8.56 17.55 -22.98
N ALA A 18 8.09 16.51 -22.27
CA ALA A 18 8.66 15.16 -22.47
C ALA A 18 7.63 14.03 -22.37
N ILE A 19 7.48 13.28 -23.46
CA ILE A 19 6.80 11.97 -23.47
C ILE A 19 7.83 10.94 -23.00
N ILE A 20 7.68 10.42 -21.77
CA ILE A 20 8.64 9.50 -21.15
C ILE A 20 8.11 8.07 -21.26
N PRO A 21 8.90 7.10 -21.77
CA PRO A 21 8.50 5.70 -21.82
C PRO A 21 8.42 5.07 -20.42
N THR A 22 7.51 4.13 -20.25
CA THR A 22 7.09 3.53 -18.97
C THR A 22 8.24 2.96 -18.13
N ASN A 23 9.32 2.52 -18.79
CA ASN A 23 10.53 1.99 -18.17
C ASN A 23 11.46 3.06 -17.56
N LYS A 24 11.15 4.36 -17.71
CA LYS A 24 11.90 5.49 -17.13
C LYS A 24 11.11 6.32 -16.10
N LEU A 25 9.88 5.91 -15.75
CA LEU A 25 9.05 6.63 -14.78
C LEU A 25 9.70 6.70 -13.39
N ALA A 26 10.39 5.65 -12.96
CA ALA A 26 11.12 5.63 -11.69
C ALA A 26 12.34 6.58 -11.67
N THR A 27 12.78 7.06 -12.84
CA THR A 27 14.04 7.80 -12.99
C THR A 27 13.83 9.30 -13.11
N PHE A 28 12.64 9.78 -13.52
CA PHE A 28 12.39 11.20 -13.79
C PHE A 28 11.42 11.89 -12.82
N VAL A 29 10.72 11.14 -11.96
CA VAL A 29 10.13 11.72 -10.75
C VAL A 29 11.30 12.00 -9.81
N GLY A 30 11.68 13.27 -9.65
CA GLY A 30 12.86 13.73 -8.93
C GLY A 30 13.31 12.78 -7.81
N LYS A 31 14.38 12.00 -8.11
CA LYS A 31 14.90 10.90 -7.30
C LYS A 31 15.28 11.25 -5.85
N GLY A 32 15.24 12.52 -5.46
CA GLY A 32 15.58 12.98 -4.12
C GLY A 32 14.41 12.99 -3.14
N THR A 33 13.19 13.39 -3.54
CA THR A 33 12.20 13.85 -2.54
C THR A 33 11.17 12.79 -2.14
N TYR A 34 10.63 12.00 -3.06
CA TYR A 34 9.55 11.06 -2.73
C TYR A 34 10.02 9.82 -1.95
N LEU A 35 11.21 9.30 -2.27
CA LEU A 35 11.81 8.18 -1.51
C LEU A 35 12.17 8.61 -0.09
N MET A 36 12.63 9.85 0.10
CA MET A 36 12.94 10.40 1.42
C MET A 36 11.69 10.48 2.30
N VAL A 37 10.55 10.92 1.76
CA VAL A 37 9.30 11.00 2.52
C VAL A 37 8.78 9.61 2.88
N ALA A 38 8.76 8.68 1.91
CA ALA A 38 8.32 7.31 2.16
C ALA A 38 9.21 6.61 3.21
N SER A 39 10.53 6.77 3.11
CA SER A 39 11.47 6.22 4.09
C SER A 39 11.22 6.78 5.49
N ARG A 40 11.06 8.11 5.62
CA ARG A 40 10.78 8.73 6.93
C ARG A 40 9.47 8.23 7.55
N ILE A 41 8.46 7.98 6.74
CA ILE A 41 7.18 7.47 7.24
C ILE A 41 7.32 6.00 7.68
N TYR A 42 7.81 5.11 6.81
CA TYR A 42 7.78 3.67 7.07
C TYR A 42 8.93 3.15 7.93
N MET A 43 10.09 3.80 7.91
CA MET A 43 11.28 3.35 8.63
C MET A 43 11.47 4.13 9.93
N ASP A 44 11.26 5.44 9.93
CA ASP A 44 11.55 6.28 11.11
C ASP A 44 10.32 6.44 12.01
N PHE A 45 9.16 6.82 11.44
CA PHE A 45 7.97 7.16 12.21
C PHE A 45 7.11 5.94 12.59
N LEU A 46 6.70 5.14 11.58
CA LEU A 46 5.68 4.12 11.76
C LEU A 46 6.06 3.03 12.78
N PRO A 47 7.31 2.51 12.84
CA PRO A 47 7.68 1.51 13.83
C PRO A 47 7.56 2.03 15.26
N GLN A 48 8.06 3.25 15.52
CA GLN A 48 7.98 3.89 16.83
C GLN A 48 6.52 4.17 17.22
N ALA A 49 5.72 4.69 16.28
CA ALA A 49 4.31 4.98 16.50
C ALA A 49 3.47 3.73 16.80
N LEU A 50 3.82 2.57 16.21
CA LEU A 50 3.20 1.28 16.51
C LEU A 50 3.59 0.77 17.91
N GLU A 51 4.87 0.92 18.30
CA GLU A 51 5.38 0.48 19.61
C GLU A 51 4.75 1.23 20.78
N ILE A 52 4.60 2.56 20.65
CA ILE A 52 3.96 3.39 21.67
C ILE A 52 2.42 3.45 21.54
N CYS A 53 1.83 2.63 20.65
CA CYS A 53 0.40 2.61 20.36
C CYS A 53 -0.20 3.97 19.91
N GLN A 54 0.62 4.91 19.41
CA GLN A 54 0.15 6.17 18.82
C GLN A 54 -0.55 5.95 17.48
N PHE A 55 -0.09 4.95 16.71
CA PHE A 55 -0.76 4.49 15.50
C PHE A 55 -1.36 3.11 15.75
N VAL A 56 -2.69 3.03 15.78
CA VAL A 56 -3.41 1.76 16.00
C VAL A 56 -3.99 1.26 14.67
N PRO A 57 -3.51 0.12 14.14
CA PRO A 57 -4.05 -0.45 12.92
C PRO A 57 -5.52 -0.84 13.10
N ALA A 58 -6.40 -0.21 12.33
CA ALA A 58 -7.82 -0.53 12.27
C ALA A 58 -8.20 -0.94 10.84
N PRO A 59 -9.08 -1.94 10.66
CA PRO A 59 -9.75 -2.75 11.69
C PRO A 59 -8.80 -3.78 12.37
N PRO A 60 -9.20 -4.32 13.54
CA PRO A 60 -8.41 -5.33 14.25
C PRO A 60 -8.05 -6.52 13.33
N PRO A 61 -6.84 -7.08 13.48
CA PRO A 61 -6.43 -8.23 12.68
C PRO A 61 -7.27 -9.46 13.04
N HIS A 62 -7.48 -10.32 12.04
CA HIS A 62 -8.06 -11.64 12.20
C HIS A 62 -6.95 -12.68 12.17
N VAL A 63 -6.66 -13.25 13.34
CA VAL A 63 -5.63 -14.29 13.49
C VAL A 63 -6.25 -15.65 13.18
N VAL A 64 -5.69 -16.37 12.20
CA VAL A 64 -6.22 -17.66 11.72
C VAL A 64 -5.69 -18.82 12.57
N GLY A 65 -4.47 -18.69 13.07
CA GLY A 65 -3.83 -19.68 13.92
C GLY A 65 -2.31 -19.54 13.91
N GLN A 66 -1.65 -20.53 14.51
CA GLN A 66 -0.19 -20.63 14.59
C GLN A 66 0.34 -21.78 13.71
N GLY A 67 1.52 -21.59 13.12
CA GLY A 67 2.22 -22.59 12.33
C GLY A 67 2.02 -22.44 10.82
N LEU A 68 2.99 -22.96 10.05
CA LEU A 68 3.00 -22.87 8.58
C LEU A 68 1.81 -23.60 7.94
N ASP A 69 1.27 -24.62 8.63
CA ASP A 69 0.10 -25.37 8.18
C ASP A 69 -1.16 -24.50 8.02
N LYS A 70 -1.21 -23.36 8.73
CA LYS A 70 -2.33 -22.41 8.71
C LYS A 70 -2.26 -21.40 7.56
N ILE A 71 -1.19 -21.39 6.77
CA ILE A 71 -1.05 -20.45 5.64
C ILE A 71 -2.13 -20.69 4.59
N GLN A 72 -2.39 -21.96 4.24
CA GLN A 72 -3.39 -22.29 3.22
C GLN A 72 -4.79 -21.83 3.66
N GLU A 73 -5.15 -22.12 4.92
CA GLU A 73 -6.41 -21.67 5.51
C GLU A 73 -6.55 -20.14 5.50
N GLY A 74 -5.47 -19.43 5.83
CA GLY A 74 -5.46 -17.96 5.80
C GLY A 74 -5.64 -17.38 4.40
N LEU A 75 -5.03 -17.99 3.38
CA LEU A 75 -5.22 -17.58 1.99
C LEU A 75 -6.64 -17.86 1.50
N ASP A 76 -7.22 -19.00 1.87
CA ASP A 76 -8.58 -19.35 1.49
C ASP A 76 -9.60 -18.40 2.14
N LEU A 77 -9.38 -18.00 3.40
CA LEU A 77 -10.18 -16.97 4.07
C LEU A 77 -10.04 -15.62 3.37
N GLN A 78 -8.83 -15.20 3.00
CA GLN A 78 -8.61 -13.95 2.27
C GLN A 78 -9.35 -13.94 0.92
N ARG A 79 -9.31 -15.06 0.18
CA ARG A 79 -9.97 -15.21 -1.13
C ARG A 79 -11.49 -15.17 -1.06
N LYS A 80 -12.08 -15.69 0.02
CA LYS A 80 -13.53 -15.58 0.29
C LYS A 80 -14.00 -14.14 0.49
N GLY A 81 -13.07 -13.22 0.70
CA GLY A 81 -13.33 -11.81 0.90
C GLY A 81 -13.39 -11.45 2.37
N VAL A 82 -12.41 -10.65 2.81
CA VAL A 82 -12.33 -10.14 4.18
C VAL A 82 -12.45 -8.62 4.13
N SER A 83 -13.46 -8.05 4.80
CA SER A 83 -13.74 -6.61 4.74
C SER A 83 -12.64 -5.80 5.46
N ARG A 84 -11.60 -5.39 4.72
CA ARG A 84 -10.45 -4.58 5.19
C ARG A 84 -9.70 -5.14 6.40
N LYS A 85 -10.02 -6.37 6.84
CA LYS A 85 -9.36 -7.05 7.97
C LYS A 85 -8.06 -7.68 7.49
N LYS A 86 -6.99 -7.43 8.25
CA LYS A 86 -5.69 -8.09 8.03
C LYS A 86 -5.76 -9.53 8.53
N ILE A 87 -5.42 -10.49 7.68
CA ILE A 87 -5.29 -11.90 8.05
C ILE A 87 -3.87 -12.14 8.54
N VAL A 88 -3.73 -12.75 9.72
CA VAL A 88 -2.44 -13.00 10.37
C VAL A 88 -2.33 -14.47 10.73
N VAL A 89 -1.19 -15.06 10.39
CA VAL A 89 -0.77 -16.39 10.84
C VAL A 89 0.48 -16.18 11.70
N THR A 90 0.45 -16.67 12.93
CA THR A 90 1.60 -16.62 13.83
C THR A 90 2.51 -17.82 13.61
N LEU A 91 3.78 -17.72 13.98
CA LEU A 91 4.73 -18.84 13.96
C LEU A 91 4.93 -19.35 15.38
#